data_AF-A0A961LG97-F1
#
_entry.id   AF-A0A961LG97-F1
#
_cell.length_a   1.000
_cell.length_b   1.000
_cell.length_c   1.000
_cell.angle_alpha   90.00
_cell.angle_beta   90.00
_cell.angle_gamma   90.00
#
_symmetry.space_group_name_H-M   'P 1'
#
loop_
_entity.id
_entity.type
_entity.pdbx_description
1 polymer ?
#
loop_
_entity_poly.entity_id
_entity_poly.type
_entity_poly.pdbx_seq_one_letter_code
_entity_poly.pdbx_strand_id
1 'polypeptide(L)' 'MAQMSSLPAVASGEAGLQRYLQEIRQFPMLQPEEEFMLAKRWKEHGDTAAAHKLITSHLRLVAKIAMG' A
#
# COMPACT_ATOMS: atom_id res chain seq x y z
N MET A 1 -9.24 18.31 5.70
CA MET A 1 -7.90 18.43 5.14
C MET A 1 -7.43 17.03 4.75
N ALA A 2 -7.27 16.74 3.46
CA ALA A 2 -6.87 15.41 2.99
C ALA A 2 -5.35 15.24 3.17
N GLN A 3 -4.94 14.26 3.97
CA GLN A 3 -3.54 13.91 4.14
C GLN A 3 -3.06 13.25 2.84
N MET A 4 -2.27 13.97 2.04
CA MET A 4 -1.52 13.39 0.93
C MET A 4 -0.40 12.52 1.51
N SER A 5 -0.70 11.27 1.79
CA SER A 5 0.29 10.26 2.19
C SER A 5 1.19 10.00 0.99
N SER A 6 2.36 10.63 0.99
CA SER A 6 3.43 10.39 0.02
C SER A 6 3.80 8.90 0.03
N LEU A 7 3.78 8.27 -1.14
CA LEU A 7 4.22 6.88 -1.30
C LEU A 7 5.68 6.75 -0.82
N PRO A 8 6.01 5.69 -0.07
CA PRO A 8 7.39 5.40 0.32
C PRO A 8 8.29 5.32 -0.92
N ALA A 9 9.22 6.27 -1.06
CA ALA A 9 10.23 6.24 -2.12
C ALA A 9 11.50 5.56 -1.61
N VAL A 10 12.05 4.64 -2.41
CA VAL A 10 13.32 3.99 -2.10
C VAL A 10 14.45 5.01 -2.32
N ALA A 11 15.12 5.44 -1.25
CA ALA A 11 16.38 6.16 -1.37
C ALA A 11 17.48 5.18 -1.82
N SER A 12 18.37 5.60 -2.74
CA SER A 12 19.40 4.72 -3.30
C SER A 12 20.38 4.20 -2.23
N GLY A 13 20.33 2.89 -1.92
CA GLY A 13 21.22 2.18 -0.99
C GLY A 13 20.50 1.19 -0.05
N GLU A 14 21.24 0.28 0.61
CA GLU A 14 20.69 -0.71 1.58
C GLU A 14 19.80 -0.06 2.65
N ALA A 15 20.22 1.12 3.16
CA ALA A 15 19.49 1.85 4.20
C ALA A 15 18.10 2.35 3.72
N GLY A 16 17.97 2.69 2.44
CA GLY A 16 16.70 3.13 1.85
C GLY A 16 15.73 1.98 1.66
N LEU A 17 16.24 0.80 1.24
CA LEU A 17 15.43 -0.42 1.17
C LEU A 17 14.95 -0.87 2.55
N GLN A 18 15.84 -0.88 3.55
CA GLN A 18 15.45 -1.26 4.91
C GLN A 18 14.37 -0.33 5.49
N ARG A 19 14.48 0.98 5.24
CA ARG A 19 13.45 1.95 5.63
C ARG A 19 12.12 1.69 4.91
N TYR A 20 12.16 1.48 3.59
CA TYR A 20 10.97 1.12 2.80
C TYR A 20 10.28 -0.14 3.38
N LEU A 21 11.04 -1.19 3.69
CA LEU A 21 10.51 -2.43 4.28
C LEU A 21 9.89 -2.22 5.67
N GLN A 22 10.41 -1.29 6.47
CA GLN A 22 9.82 -0.93 7.76
C GLN A 22 8.51 -0.15 7.59
N GLU A 23 8.46 0.78 6.64
CA GLU A 23 7.26 1.58 6.35
C GLU A 23 6.10 0.70 5.84
N ILE A 24 6.36 -0.21 4.90
CA ILE A 24 5.29 -1.09 4.38
C ILE A 24 4.75 -2.08 5.42
N ARG A 25 5.49 -2.34 6.51
CA ARG A 25 5.03 -3.18 7.62
C ARG A 25 4.02 -2.47 8.52
N GLN A 26 3.97 -1.13 8.50
CA GLN A 26 3.01 -0.36 9.29
C GLN A 26 1.59 -0.40 8.71
N PHE A 27 1.43 -0.72 7.42
CA PHE A 27 0.11 -0.82 6.81
C PHE A 27 -0.65 -2.06 7.34
N PRO A 28 -1.91 -1.89 7.77
CA PRO A 28 -2.74 -3.01 8.21
C PRO A 28 -3.14 -3.91 7.03
N MET A 29 -3.28 -5.21 7.29
CA MET A 29 -3.86 -6.14 6.31
C MET A 29 -5.38 -5.97 6.31
N LEU A 30 -5.97 -6.03 5.12
CA LEU A 30 -7.41 -5.92 4.93
C LEU A 30 -8.06 -7.29 5.09
N GLN A 31 -9.30 -7.31 5.57
CA GLN A 31 -10.16 -8.48 5.45
C GLN A 31 -10.72 -8.59 4.02
N PRO A 32 -11.10 -9.80 3.55
CA PRO A 32 -11.62 -10.01 2.19
C PRO A 32 -12.82 -9.11 1.86
N GLU A 33 -13.70 -8.87 2.83
CA GLU A 33 -14.87 -8.00 2.64
C GLU A 33 -14.46 -6.53 2.43
N GLU A 34 -13.42 -6.07 3.14
CA GLU A 34 -12.90 -4.71 2.97
C GLU A 34 -12.29 -4.52 1.59
N GLU A 35 -11.55 -5.51 1.09
CA GLU A 35 -10.96 -5.48 -0.25
C GLU A 35 -12.03 -5.36 -1.32
N PHE A 36 -13.08 -6.18 -1.22
CA PHE A 36 -14.21 -6.14 -2.13
C PHE A 36 -14.87 -4.75 -2.14
N MET A 37 -15.13 -4.19 -0.97
CA MET A 37 -15.78 -2.89 -0.85
C MET A 37 -14.91 -1.75 -1.41
N LEU A 38 -13.59 -1.78 -1.15
CA LEU A 38 -12.65 -0.78 -1.67
C LEU A 38 -12.52 -0.90 -3.20
N ALA A 39 -12.47 -2.13 -3.73
CA ALA A 39 -12.36 -2.36 -5.16
C ALA A 39 -13.61 -1.90 -5.90
N LYS A 40 -14.79 -2.17 -5.31
CA LYS A 40 -16.07 -1.69 -5.82
C LYS A 40 -16.13 -0.16 -5.82
N ARG A 41 -15.75 0.50 -4.72
CA ARG A 41 -15.74 1.98 -4.62
C ARG A 41 -14.81 2.62 -5.65
N TRP A 42 -13.62 2.06 -5.85
CA TRP A 42 -12.71 2.57 -6.87
C TRP A 42 -13.31 2.41 -8.27
N LYS A 43 -13.86 1.23 -8.59
CA LYS A 43 -14.45 0.94 -9.91
C LYS A 43 -15.69 1.79 -10.21
N GLU A 44 -16.57 1.98 -9.24
CA GLU A 44 -17.87 2.64 -9.44
C GLU A 44 -17.81 4.15 -9.26
N HIS A 45 -16.90 4.65 -8.42
CA HIS A 45 -16.86 6.06 -8.03
C HIS A 45 -15.52 6.73 -8.31
N GLY A 46 -14.54 6.00 -8.85
CA GLY A 46 -13.19 6.54 -9.09
C GLY A 46 -12.47 6.90 -7.79
N ASP A 47 -12.84 6.29 -6.66
CA ASP A 47 -12.28 6.60 -5.34
C ASP A 47 -10.79 6.23 -5.27
N THR A 48 -9.94 7.24 -5.43
CA THR A 48 -8.48 7.10 -5.40
C THR A 48 -7.96 6.77 -4.00
N ALA A 49 -8.68 7.16 -2.94
CA ALA A 49 -8.33 6.78 -1.58
C ALA A 49 -8.59 5.29 -1.34
N ALA A 50 -9.68 4.74 -1.91
CA ALA A 50 -9.94 3.31 -1.89
C ALA A 50 -8.86 2.51 -2.63
N ALA A 51 -8.44 2.97 -3.81
CA ALA A 51 -7.33 2.38 -4.56
C ALA A 51 -6.02 2.44 -3.76
N HIS A 52 -5.72 3.58 -3.12
CA HIS A 52 -4.52 3.73 -2.33
C HIS A 52 -4.49 2.77 -1.12
N LYS A 53 -5.63 2.60 -0.43
CA LYS A 53 -5.76 1.66 0.69
C LYS A 53 -5.57 0.21 0.24
N LEU A 54 -6.11 -0.16 -0.92
CA LEU A 54 -5.91 -1.48 -1.54
C LEU A 54 -4.45 -1.74 -1.89
N ILE A 55 -3.77 -0.79 -2.53
CA ILE A 55 -2.38 -0.98 -2.97
C ILE A 55 -1.46 -1.08 -1.76
N THR A 56 -1.61 -0.19 -0.77
CA THR A 56 -0.73 -0.12 0.40
C THR A 56 -0.81 -1.36 1.29
N SER A 57 -1.98 -1.98 1.45
CA SER A 57 -2.12 -3.23 2.21
C SER A 57 -1.38 -4.41 1.58
N HIS A 58 -1.17 -4.38 0.26
CA HIS A 58 -0.54 -5.46 -0.50
C HIS A 58 0.98 -5.28 -0.73
N LEU A 59 1.56 -4.13 -0.38
CA LEU A 59 2.99 -3.85 -0.60
C LEU A 59 3.91 -4.88 0.08
N ARG A 60 3.49 -5.43 1.23
CA ARG A 60 4.26 -6.48 1.93
C ARG A 60 4.37 -7.77 1.10
N LEU A 61 3.29 -8.15 0.40
CA LEU A 61 3.29 -9.32 -0.48
C LEU A 61 4.18 -9.08 -1.69
N VAL A 62 4.09 -7.89 -2.31
CA VAL A 62 4.94 -7.50 -3.44
C VAL A 62 6.42 -7.55 -3.06
N ALA A 63 6.78 -6.96 -1.91
CA ALA A 63 8.16 -6.99 -1.41
C ALA A 63 8.64 -8.43 -1.16
N LYS A 64 7.79 -9.29 -0.59
CA LYS A 64 8.11 -10.72 -0.40
C LYS A 64 8.39 -11.43 -1.73
N ILE A 65 7.53 -11.24 -2.73
CA ILE A 65 7.71 -11.87 -4.06
C ILE A 65 8.98 -11.36 -4.75
N ALA A 66 9.28 -10.06 -4.62
CA ALA A 66 10.46 -9.45 -5.23
C ALA A 66 11.78 -9.88 -4.58
N MET A 67 11.77 -10.24 -3.30
CA MET A 67 12.98 -10.61 -2.54
C MET A 67 13.33 -12.10 -2.57
N GLY A 68 12.40 -12.97 -3.02
CA GLY A 68 12.58 -14.43 -3.04
C GLY A 68 12.05 -15.12 -1.80
#